data_AF-A0A923B622-F1
#
_entry.id   AF-A0A923B622-F1
#
_cell.length_a   1.000
_cell.length_b   1.000
_cell.length_c   1.000
_cell.angle_alpha   90.00
_cell.angle_beta   90.00
_cell.angle_gamma   90.00
#
_symmetry.space_group_name_H-M   'P 1'
#
loop_
_entity.id
_entity.type
_entity.pdbx_description
1 polymer ?
#
loop_
_entity_poly.entity_id
_entity_poly.type
_entity_poly.pdbx_seq_one_letter_code
_entity_poly.pdbx_strand_id
1 'polypeptide(L)'
;MPSIVDLSRIQLIPVIELEPMAFSTRFHSMLTEANNKDPDELDHCWRVSLADSGVSGINPMFPGSWLVCTSDVTSTKLANILRVIIDKRGGVSSLNNPRLKSVLSGGLALISDEQGILIEPTCCGDLGDIVNWKEAASYEGEEWKMLWIGHPWVSMKFQRPWLLLSDFHESSEPVERWAVMPHELMQAVNVAEAELIRFSKQIVPILLAWDYQGDAVDMSLRLVGLGTE
;
A
#
# COMPACT_ATOMS: atom_id res chain seq x y z
N MET A 1 -10.73 16.95 -24.47
CA MET A 1 -10.62 15.67 -23.75
C MET A 1 -9.16 15.50 -23.39
N PRO A 2 -8.79 15.22 -22.13
CA PRO A 2 -7.42 14.84 -21.84
C PRO A 2 -7.06 13.60 -22.67
N SER A 3 -5.85 13.57 -23.22
CA SER A 3 -5.35 12.41 -23.97
C SER A 3 -5.13 11.23 -23.01
N ILE A 4 -5.56 10.04 -23.41
CA ILE A 4 -5.19 8.78 -22.75
C ILE A 4 -3.68 8.65 -22.82
N VAL A 5 -3.05 8.28 -21.71
CA VAL A 5 -1.60 8.04 -21.64
C VAL A 5 -1.35 6.55 -21.78
N ASP A 6 -0.63 6.17 -22.85
CA ASP A 6 -0.16 4.80 -23.04
C ASP A 6 0.99 4.53 -22.08
N LEU A 7 0.76 3.61 -21.14
CA LEU A 7 1.74 3.21 -20.14
C LEU A 7 2.61 2.08 -20.67
N SER A 8 3.92 2.27 -20.52
CA SER A 8 4.92 1.22 -20.73
C SER A 8 5.93 1.25 -19.59
N ARG A 9 6.69 0.15 -19.45
CA ARG A 9 7.71 -0.01 -18.39
C ARG A 9 7.13 0.28 -17.00
N ILE A 10 5.97 -0.30 -16.75
CA ILE A 10 5.28 -0.12 -15.49
C ILE A 10 5.85 -1.00 -14.40
N GLN A 11 5.74 -0.53 -13.16
CA GLN A 11 6.03 -1.28 -11.95
C GLN A 11 4.85 -1.16 -11.01
N LEU A 12 4.59 -2.24 -10.27
CA LEU A 12 3.61 -2.26 -9.20
C LEU A 12 4.37 -2.50 -7.90
N ILE A 13 4.47 -1.48 -7.06
CA ILE A 13 5.33 -1.49 -5.88
C ILE A 13 4.47 -1.65 -4.62
N PRO A 14 4.65 -2.74 -3.84
CA PRO A 14 3.99 -2.87 -2.56
C PRO A 14 4.51 -1.84 -1.55
N VAL A 15 3.59 -1.07 -0.98
CA VAL A 15 3.87 -0.01 -0.01
C VAL A 15 3.04 -0.21 1.25
N ILE A 16 3.63 0.08 2.41
CA ILE A 16 2.90 0.17 3.68
C ILE A 16 2.64 1.64 4.00
N GLU A 17 1.46 1.93 4.54
CA GLU A 17 1.13 3.25 5.03
C GLU A 17 1.51 3.37 6.51
N LEU A 18 2.36 4.36 6.81
CA LEU A 18 2.75 4.70 8.18
C LEU A 18 2.02 5.98 8.61
N GLU A 19 0.73 5.85 8.89
CA GLU A 19 -0.10 6.98 9.30
C GLU A 19 0.47 7.65 10.58
N PRO A 20 0.79 8.95 10.57
CA PRO A 20 1.43 9.64 11.69
C PRO A 20 0.72 9.45 13.04
N MET A 21 -0.61 9.42 13.02
CA MET A 21 -1.44 9.23 14.21
C MET A 21 -1.21 7.85 14.86
N ALA A 22 -0.77 6.86 14.10
CA ALA A 22 -0.37 5.56 14.63
C ALA A 22 0.89 5.69 15.51
N PHE A 23 1.78 6.65 15.25
CA PHE A 23 3.10 6.75 15.87
C PHE A 23 3.25 7.92 16.86
N SER A 24 2.36 8.90 16.84
CA SER A 24 2.36 10.01 17.82
C SER A 24 0.95 10.49 18.17
N THR A 25 0.78 10.90 19.42
CA THR A 25 -0.43 11.58 19.91
C THR A 25 -0.42 13.09 19.64
N ARG A 26 0.72 13.64 19.21
CA ARG A 26 0.92 15.09 19.01
C ARG A 26 0.66 15.55 17.58
N PHE A 27 0.46 14.62 16.66
CA PHE A 27 0.38 14.92 15.23
C PHE A 27 -0.67 15.98 14.88
N HIS A 28 -1.89 15.91 15.45
CA HIS A 28 -2.92 16.91 15.19
C HIS A 28 -2.51 18.33 15.62
N SER A 29 -1.83 18.45 16.76
CA SER A 29 -1.31 19.74 17.22
C SER A 29 -0.26 20.26 16.26
N MET A 30 0.64 19.40 15.79
CA MET A 30 1.68 19.76 14.82
C MET A 30 1.10 20.16 13.46
N LEU A 31 0.11 19.45 12.95
CA LEU A 31 -0.59 19.82 11.71
C LEU A 31 -1.37 21.13 11.82
N THR A 32 -1.87 21.47 13.01
CA THR A 32 -2.59 22.74 13.20
C THR A 32 -1.63 23.92 13.19
N GLU A 33 -0.39 23.70 13.65
CA GLU A 33 0.69 24.69 13.64
C GLU A 33 1.38 24.79 12.26
N ALA A 34 1.40 23.68 11.50
CA ALA A 34 1.90 23.62 10.13
C ALA A 34 0.85 24.11 9.11
N ASN A 35 1.34 24.61 7.98
CA ASN A 35 0.52 24.77 6.80
C ASN A 35 0.32 23.39 6.16
N ASN A 36 -0.85 22.78 6.37
CA ASN A 36 -1.25 21.44 5.87
C ASN A 36 -1.14 21.20 4.35
N LYS A 37 -0.62 22.16 3.58
CA LYS A 37 -0.36 22.06 2.14
C LYS A 37 1.13 22.09 1.78
N ASP A 38 2.04 22.33 2.73
CA ASP A 38 3.48 22.33 2.47
C ASP A 38 4.06 20.92 2.63
N PRO A 39 4.56 20.28 1.55
CA PRO A 39 5.12 18.94 1.60
C PRO A 39 6.30 18.79 2.57
N ASP A 40 7.12 19.83 2.75
CA ASP A 40 8.30 19.78 3.62
C ASP A 40 7.88 19.78 5.09
N GLU A 41 6.86 20.56 5.45
CA GLU A 41 6.29 20.58 6.81
C GLU A 41 5.56 19.27 7.13
N LEU A 42 4.83 18.70 6.15
CA LEU A 42 4.18 17.40 6.27
C LEU A 42 5.21 16.27 6.47
N ASP A 43 6.29 16.25 5.69
CA ASP A 43 7.39 15.29 5.84
C ASP A 43 8.06 15.43 7.22
N HIS A 44 8.29 16.66 7.68
CA HIS A 44 8.82 16.91 9.02
C HIS A 44 7.90 16.34 10.11
N CYS A 45 6.59 16.61 10.04
CA CYS A 45 5.62 16.13 11.01
C CYS A 45 5.52 14.60 11.02
N TRP A 46 5.55 13.97 9.84
CA TRP A 46 5.57 12.52 9.70
C TRP A 46 6.82 11.91 10.35
N ARG A 47 8.00 12.45 10.06
CA ARG A 47 9.28 11.97 10.65
C ARG A 47 9.33 12.11 12.16
N VAL A 48 8.87 13.24 12.71
CA VAL A 48 8.79 13.43 14.16
C VAL A 48 7.81 12.42 14.78
N SER A 49 6.68 12.18 14.13
CA SER A 49 5.70 11.20 14.61
C SER A 49 6.28 9.79 14.67
N LEU A 50 7.02 9.37 13.63
CA LEU A 50 7.72 8.08 13.64
C LEU A 50 8.78 8.00 14.75
N ALA A 51 9.54 9.08 14.94
CA ALA A 51 10.61 9.16 15.93
C ALA A 51 10.09 9.05 17.38
N ASP A 52 8.90 9.58 17.68
CA ASP A 52 8.23 9.43 18.99
C ASP A 52 8.04 7.95 19.38
N SER A 53 7.93 7.07 18.38
CA SER A 53 7.79 5.62 18.55
C SER A 53 9.09 4.83 18.31
N GLY A 54 10.24 5.51 18.19
CA GLY A 54 11.54 4.88 17.94
C GLY A 54 11.71 4.36 16.51
N VAL A 55 10.88 4.81 15.57
CA VAL A 55 11.00 4.50 14.14
C VAL A 55 11.77 5.63 13.47
N SER A 56 12.93 5.32 12.88
CA SER A 56 13.79 6.31 12.22
C SER A 56 14.51 5.72 11.02
N GLY A 57 15.07 6.60 10.17
CA GLY A 57 15.80 6.19 8.97
C GLY A 57 14.93 5.53 7.91
N ILE A 58 13.63 5.81 7.90
CA ILE A 58 12.70 5.41 6.85
C ILE A 58 12.45 6.62 5.95
N ASN A 59 12.35 6.37 4.65
CA ASN A 59 12.00 7.38 3.67
C ASN A 59 10.61 7.08 3.14
N PRO A 60 9.77 8.10 2.93
CA PRO A 60 8.54 7.93 2.22
C PRO A 60 8.85 7.74 0.73
N MET A 61 7.89 7.20 -0.01
CA MET A 61 7.98 7.01 -1.45
C MET A 61 8.24 8.34 -2.19
N PHE A 62 7.71 9.44 -1.67
CA PHE A 62 8.01 10.81 -2.06
C PHE A 62 7.79 11.77 -0.88
N PRO A 63 8.40 12.97 -0.87
CA PRO A 63 8.24 13.93 0.22
C PRO A 63 6.76 14.29 0.49
N GLY A 64 6.37 14.27 1.76
CA GLY A 64 5.00 14.53 2.19
C GLY A 64 4.06 13.32 2.13
N SER A 65 4.47 12.19 1.55
CA SER A 65 3.72 10.93 1.60
C SER A 65 3.93 10.18 2.93
N TRP A 66 2.98 9.31 3.27
CA TRP A 66 3.12 8.35 4.38
C TRP A 66 3.37 6.92 3.90
N LEU A 67 3.45 6.73 2.58
CA LEU A 67 3.68 5.44 1.95
C LEU A 67 5.16 5.10 1.93
N VAL A 68 5.50 3.86 2.31
CA VAL A 68 6.88 3.37 2.38
C VAL A 68 6.99 2.08 1.58
N CYS A 69 7.95 2.05 0.63
CA CYS A 69 8.24 0.86 -0.15
C CYS A 69 8.69 -0.29 0.75
N THR A 70 8.04 -1.45 0.63
CA THR A 70 8.39 -2.67 1.39
C THR A 70 9.83 -3.13 1.15
N SER A 71 10.39 -2.83 -0.02
CA SER A 71 11.79 -3.08 -0.37
C SER A 71 12.80 -2.28 0.45
N ASP A 72 12.42 -1.09 0.94
CA ASP A 72 13.30 -0.18 1.68
C ASP A 72 13.28 -0.44 3.19
N VAL A 73 12.38 -1.31 3.64
CA VAL A 73 12.20 -1.67 5.04
C VAL A 73 13.09 -2.87 5.40
N THR A 74 14.20 -2.57 6.06
CA THR A 74 15.08 -3.58 6.69
C THR A 74 14.39 -4.26 7.88
N SER A 75 14.82 -5.48 8.23
CA SER A 75 14.20 -6.26 9.32
C SER A 75 14.20 -5.55 10.68
N THR A 76 15.25 -4.79 11.02
CA THR A 76 15.30 -4.00 12.28
C THR A 76 14.24 -2.90 12.29
N LYS A 77 14.09 -2.17 11.19
CA LYS A 77 13.05 -1.13 11.04
C LYS A 77 11.66 -1.76 11.09
N LEU A 78 11.49 -2.89 10.41
CA LEU A 78 10.23 -3.64 10.38
C LEU A 78 9.76 -4.03 11.78
N ALA A 79 10.65 -4.52 12.64
CA ALA A 79 10.30 -4.88 14.02
C ALA A 79 9.74 -3.68 14.81
N ASN A 80 10.36 -2.50 14.68
CA ASN A 80 9.89 -1.29 15.36
C ASN A 80 8.53 -0.82 14.82
N ILE A 81 8.34 -0.85 13.50
CA ILE A 81 7.06 -0.51 12.84
C ILE A 81 5.95 -1.44 13.32
N LEU A 82 6.19 -2.76 13.21
CA LEU A 82 5.21 -3.77 13.56
C LEU A 82 4.83 -3.71 15.03
N ARG A 83 5.76 -3.39 15.92
CA ARG A 83 5.48 -3.26 17.36
C ARG A 83 4.41 -2.20 17.60
N VAL A 84 4.57 -1.02 17.01
CA VAL A 84 3.60 0.08 17.13
C VAL A 84 2.23 -0.32 16.57
N ILE A 85 2.21 -0.87 15.36
CA ILE A 85 0.96 -1.25 14.68
C ILE A 85 0.22 -2.33 15.47
N ILE A 86 0.93 -3.36 15.93
CA ILE A 86 0.34 -4.50 16.63
C ILE A 86 -0.07 -4.12 18.06
N ASP A 87 0.71 -3.31 18.77
CA ASP A 87 0.34 -2.82 20.10
C ASP A 87 -0.95 -2.00 20.04
N LYS A 88 -1.13 -1.15 19.02
CA LYS A 88 -2.39 -0.43 18.79
C LYS A 88 -3.58 -1.34 18.49
N ARG A 89 -3.32 -2.54 17.96
CA ARG A 89 -4.34 -3.57 17.71
C ARG A 89 -4.57 -4.48 18.93
N GLY A 90 -3.95 -4.20 20.08
CA GLY A 90 -4.11 -5.01 21.31
C GLY A 90 -2.98 -6.01 21.56
N GLY A 91 -1.82 -5.83 20.90
CA GLY A 91 -0.62 -6.63 21.10
C GLY A 91 -0.60 -7.95 20.34
N VAL A 92 0.51 -8.69 20.44
CA VAL A 92 0.74 -9.94 19.67
C VAL A 92 -0.34 -10.99 19.89
N SER A 93 -0.92 -11.05 21.10
CA SER A 93 -2.02 -11.97 21.42
C SER A 93 -3.30 -11.68 20.62
N SER A 94 -3.51 -10.44 20.14
CA SER A 94 -4.71 -10.07 19.40
C SER A 94 -4.66 -10.48 17.93
N LEU A 95 -3.49 -10.84 17.39
CA LEU A 95 -3.32 -11.27 16.00
C LEU A 95 -4.17 -12.49 15.63
N ASN A 96 -4.49 -13.34 16.61
CA ASN A 96 -5.36 -14.52 16.42
C ASN A 96 -6.86 -14.18 16.44
N ASN A 97 -7.23 -12.93 16.65
CA ASN A 97 -8.64 -12.54 16.70
C ASN A 97 -9.19 -12.43 15.26
N PRO A 98 -10.11 -13.33 14.84
CA PRO A 98 -10.65 -13.32 13.48
C PRO A 98 -11.50 -12.07 13.17
N ARG A 99 -11.85 -11.27 14.19
CA ARG A 99 -12.57 -10.00 14.01
C ARG A 99 -11.66 -8.82 13.68
N LEU A 100 -10.35 -8.98 13.82
CA LEU A 100 -9.38 -7.93 13.52
C LEU A 100 -8.77 -8.16 12.14
N LYS A 101 -8.82 -7.13 11.30
CA LYS A 101 -8.09 -7.12 10.04
C LYS A 101 -6.60 -7.12 10.34
N SER A 102 -5.93 -8.23 10.05
CA SER A 102 -4.50 -8.38 10.29
C SER A 102 -3.66 -7.70 9.22
N VAL A 103 -4.16 -7.55 8.00
CA VAL A 103 -3.41 -6.95 6.89
C VAL A 103 -2.89 -5.55 7.24
N LEU A 104 -1.66 -5.25 6.82
CA LEU A 104 -1.03 -3.95 7.00
C LEU A 104 -1.63 -2.95 6.01
N SER A 105 -2.01 -1.78 6.53
CA SER A 105 -2.49 -0.65 5.72
C SER A 105 -1.45 -0.24 4.66
N GLY A 106 -1.91 0.24 3.51
CA GLY A 106 -1.07 0.59 2.37
C GLY A 106 -1.68 0.09 1.07
N GLY A 107 -0.90 -0.64 0.27
CA GLY A 107 -1.40 -1.25 -0.96
C GLY A 107 -0.30 -1.36 -2.01
N LEU A 108 -0.65 -1.14 -3.27
CA LEU A 108 0.26 -1.20 -4.38
C LEU A 108 0.23 0.08 -5.21
N ALA A 109 1.39 0.71 -5.37
CA ALA A 109 1.57 1.89 -6.18
C ALA A 109 1.96 1.53 -7.62
N LEU A 110 1.22 2.04 -8.60
CA LEU A 110 1.56 1.92 -10.02
C LEU A 110 2.46 3.07 -10.43
N ILE A 111 3.62 2.73 -10.97
CA ILE A 111 4.63 3.68 -11.46
C ILE A 111 4.94 3.35 -12.92
N SER A 112 5.21 4.37 -13.73
CA SER A 112 5.85 4.22 -15.03
C SER A 112 7.18 4.97 -15.02
N ASP A 113 8.24 4.37 -15.58
CA ASP A 113 9.55 5.02 -15.72
C ASP A 113 9.47 6.40 -16.39
N GLU A 114 8.49 6.61 -17.28
CA GLU A 114 8.34 7.85 -18.05
C GLU A 114 7.50 8.92 -17.33
N GLN A 115 6.51 8.52 -16.53
CA GLN A 115 5.53 9.42 -15.92
C GLN A 115 5.71 9.57 -14.41
N GLY A 116 6.55 8.76 -13.78
CA GLY A 116 6.66 8.66 -12.34
C GLY A 116 5.47 7.91 -11.73
N ILE A 117 5.04 8.36 -10.55
CA ILE A 117 3.95 7.74 -9.79
C ILE A 117 2.62 8.12 -10.44
N LEU A 118 1.80 7.12 -10.77
CA LEU A 118 0.55 7.30 -11.50
C LEU A 118 -0.67 7.04 -10.62
N ILE A 119 -0.62 5.95 -9.87
CA ILE A 119 -1.69 5.52 -8.98
C ILE A 119 -1.06 5.13 -7.65
N GLU A 120 -1.54 5.72 -6.57
CA GLU A 120 -1.17 5.40 -5.21
C GLU A 120 -2.33 4.70 -4.51
N PRO A 121 -2.06 3.82 -3.54
CA PRO A 121 -3.09 3.38 -2.61
C PRO A 121 -3.67 4.58 -1.87
N THR A 122 -4.97 4.52 -1.64
CA THR A 122 -5.73 5.58 -0.98
C THR A 122 -6.36 5.06 0.31
N CYS A 123 -7.24 5.85 0.92
CA CYS A 123 -7.80 5.54 2.24
C CYS A 123 -8.46 4.16 2.26
N CYS A 124 -8.24 3.38 3.34
CA CYS A 124 -8.76 2.02 3.50
C CYS A 124 -8.14 0.94 2.58
N GLY A 125 -7.11 1.27 1.79
CA GLY A 125 -6.31 0.29 1.06
C GLY A 125 -5.37 -0.53 1.96
N ASP A 126 -4.98 -1.71 1.50
CA ASP A 126 -4.00 -2.56 2.17
C ASP A 126 -3.24 -3.49 1.20
N LEU A 127 -2.23 -4.19 1.70
CA LEU A 127 -1.38 -5.07 0.89
C LEU A 127 -2.12 -6.23 0.20
N GLY A 128 -3.30 -6.62 0.70
CA GLY A 128 -4.20 -7.60 0.11
C GLY A 128 -4.89 -7.13 -1.18
N ASP A 129 -4.81 -5.83 -1.49
CA ASP A 129 -5.34 -5.28 -2.73
C ASP A 129 -4.64 -5.81 -3.98
N ILE A 130 -3.54 -6.58 -3.83
CA ILE A 130 -2.92 -7.36 -4.91
C ILE A 130 -3.93 -8.24 -5.65
N VAL A 131 -4.97 -8.72 -4.97
CA VAL A 131 -6.06 -9.50 -5.59
C VAL A 131 -6.82 -8.67 -6.64
N ASN A 132 -7.07 -7.40 -6.37
CA ASN A 132 -7.75 -6.50 -7.32
C ASN A 132 -6.87 -6.21 -8.55
N TRP A 133 -5.55 -6.07 -8.36
CA TRP A 133 -4.60 -5.90 -9.46
C TRP A 133 -4.44 -7.16 -10.32
N LYS A 134 -4.46 -8.34 -9.71
CA LYS A 134 -4.50 -9.63 -10.43
C LYS A 134 -5.74 -9.74 -11.29
N GLU A 135 -6.90 -9.41 -10.71
CA GLU A 135 -8.16 -9.39 -11.45
C GLU A 135 -8.07 -8.44 -12.63
N ALA A 136 -7.56 -7.22 -12.41
CA ALA A 136 -7.38 -6.22 -13.45
C ALA A 136 -6.51 -6.70 -14.61
N ALA A 137 -5.37 -7.33 -14.32
CA ALA A 137 -4.46 -7.86 -15.33
C ALA A 137 -5.08 -8.97 -16.20
N SER A 138 -6.17 -9.60 -15.72
CA SER A 138 -6.91 -10.64 -16.43
C SER A 138 -8.28 -10.19 -16.96
N TYR A 139 -8.64 -8.92 -16.77
CA TYR A 139 -9.96 -8.42 -17.11
C TYR A 139 -10.12 -8.20 -18.61
N GLU A 140 -11.14 -8.83 -19.20
CA GLU A 140 -11.47 -8.74 -20.63
C GLU A 140 -12.86 -8.13 -20.91
N GLY A 141 -13.52 -7.57 -19.89
CA GLY A 141 -14.85 -6.98 -20.05
C GLY A 141 -14.82 -5.54 -20.59
N GLU A 142 -15.76 -5.18 -21.46
CA GLU A 142 -15.83 -3.84 -22.06
C GLU A 142 -16.50 -2.79 -21.15
N GLU A 143 -17.23 -3.24 -20.13
CA GLU A 143 -17.88 -2.39 -19.13
C GLU A 143 -16.89 -1.92 -18.06
N TRP A 144 -17.20 -0.77 -17.44
CA TRP A 144 -16.43 -0.32 -16.29
C TRP A 144 -16.60 -1.25 -15.10
N LYS A 145 -15.47 -1.70 -14.57
CA LYS A 145 -15.40 -2.45 -13.31
C LYS A 145 -14.51 -1.71 -12.33
N MET A 146 -14.88 -1.70 -11.06
CA MET A 146 -14.04 -1.12 -10.00
C MET A 146 -12.72 -1.89 -9.88
N LEU A 147 -11.61 -1.16 -9.79
CA LEU A 147 -10.32 -1.64 -9.34
C LEU A 147 -10.06 -0.99 -7.98
N TRP A 148 -10.22 -1.78 -6.92
CA TRP A 148 -10.09 -1.29 -5.56
C TRP A 148 -8.62 -1.05 -5.17
N ILE A 149 -8.34 0.17 -4.70
CA ILE A 149 -7.05 0.65 -4.15
C ILE A 149 -7.26 1.48 -2.87
N GLY A 150 -8.46 1.44 -2.29
CA GLY A 150 -8.95 2.41 -1.30
C GLY A 150 -9.90 3.46 -1.90
N HIS A 151 -10.25 4.46 -1.10
CA HIS A 151 -11.06 5.62 -1.48
C HIS A 151 -10.19 6.89 -1.62
N PRO A 152 -10.27 7.61 -2.77
CA PRO A 152 -10.99 7.24 -4.00
C PRO A 152 -10.34 6.05 -4.72
N TRP A 153 -11.11 5.34 -5.55
CA TRP A 153 -10.63 4.22 -6.37
C TRP A 153 -10.48 4.59 -7.84
N VAL A 154 -9.98 3.66 -8.64
CA VAL A 154 -10.01 3.74 -10.11
C VAL A 154 -10.92 2.64 -10.67
N SER A 155 -11.39 2.80 -11.89
CA SER A 155 -12.09 1.75 -12.62
C SER A 155 -11.24 1.28 -13.79
N MET A 156 -11.51 0.06 -14.23
CA MET A 156 -10.89 -0.58 -15.37
C MET A 156 -11.93 -0.99 -16.40
N LYS A 157 -11.57 -0.94 -17.67
CA LYS A 157 -12.32 -1.60 -18.74
C LYS A 157 -11.37 -2.09 -19.82
N PHE A 158 -11.73 -3.17 -20.50
CA PHE A 158 -10.93 -3.70 -21.58
C PHE A 158 -11.39 -3.13 -22.92
N GLN A 159 -10.44 -2.54 -23.66
CA GLN A 159 -10.64 -2.08 -25.02
C GLN A 159 -9.45 -2.56 -25.85
N ARG A 160 -9.63 -3.70 -26.53
CA ARG A 160 -8.56 -4.42 -27.22
C ARG A 160 -7.62 -3.49 -28.01
N PRO A 161 -6.29 -3.60 -27.82
CA PRO A 161 -5.57 -4.56 -26.98
C PRO A 161 -5.34 -4.12 -25.52
N TRP A 162 -5.92 -3.00 -25.10
CA TRP A 162 -5.56 -2.29 -23.86
C TRP A 162 -6.52 -2.59 -22.72
N LEU A 163 -5.98 -2.61 -21.51
CA LEU A 163 -6.76 -2.33 -20.30
C LEU A 163 -6.72 -0.81 -20.08
N LEU A 164 -7.89 -0.17 -20.08
CA LEU A 164 -8.03 1.24 -19.77
C LEU A 164 -8.30 1.41 -18.28
N LEU A 165 -7.55 2.29 -17.64
CA LEU A 165 -7.75 2.71 -16.26
C LEU A 165 -8.30 4.13 -16.23
N SER A 166 -9.28 4.36 -15.37
CA SER A 166 -9.85 5.70 -15.17
C SER A 166 -8.98 6.57 -14.28
N ASP A 167 -9.23 7.87 -14.28
CA ASP A 167 -8.84 8.77 -13.19
C ASP A 167 -9.53 8.36 -11.87
N PHE A 168 -9.07 8.91 -10.75
CA PHE A 168 -9.63 8.65 -9.43
C PHE A 168 -11.08 9.14 -9.31
N HIS A 169 -11.96 8.33 -8.73
CA HIS A 169 -13.36 8.68 -8.50
C HIS A 169 -13.98 7.90 -7.32
N GLU A 170 -15.13 8.39 -6.86
CA GLU A 170 -15.98 7.70 -5.85
C GLU A 170 -17.44 7.54 -6.29
N SER A 171 -17.97 8.49 -7.07
CA SER A 171 -19.39 8.51 -7.43
C SER A 171 -19.68 9.12 -8.80
N SER A 172 -18.65 9.60 -9.49
CA SER A 172 -18.76 10.13 -10.84
C SER A 172 -18.54 9.03 -11.88
N GLU A 173 -19.04 9.26 -13.09
CA GLU A 173 -18.72 8.40 -14.22
C GLU A 173 -17.19 8.30 -14.41
N PRO A 174 -16.63 7.08 -14.59
CA PRO A 174 -15.20 6.92 -14.76
C PRO A 174 -14.71 7.59 -16.04
N VAL A 175 -13.62 8.35 -15.92
CA VAL A 175 -12.99 9.05 -17.06
C VAL A 175 -11.68 8.34 -17.40
N GLU A 176 -11.54 7.84 -18.63
CA GLU A 176 -10.32 7.19 -19.10
C GLU A 176 -9.09 8.09 -18.94
N ARG A 177 -8.03 7.53 -18.36
CA ARG A 177 -6.79 8.27 -18.10
C ARG A 177 -5.56 7.55 -18.61
N TRP A 178 -5.48 6.24 -18.38
CA TRP A 178 -4.31 5.44 -18.72
C TRP A 178 -4.69 4.20 -19.53
N ALA A 179 -3.81 3.79 -20.44
CA ALA A 179 -3.91 2.54 -21.16
C ALA A 179 -2.69 1.67 -20.84
N VAL A 180 -2.91 0.41 -20.47
CA VAL A 180 -1.83 -0.53 -20.12
C VAL A 180 -2.04 -1.86 -20.83
N MET A 181 -0.96 -2.49 -21.27
CA MET A 181 -1.03 -3.84 -21.81
C MET A 181 -1.30 -4.83 -20.67
N PRO A 182 -2.34 -5.69 -20.76
CA PRO A 182 -2.66 -6.64 -19.68
C PRO A 182 -1.49 -7.56 -19.29
N HIS A 183 -0.67 -7.98 -20.26
CA HIS A 183 0.49 -8.83 -19.99
C HIS A 183 1.62 -8.09 -19.26
N GLU A 184 1.82 -6.79 -19.50
CA GLU A 184 2.78 -5.98 -18.74
C GLU A 184 2.29 -5.77 -17.31
N LEU A 185 0.98 -5.51 -17.14
CA LEU A 185 0.39 -5.41 -15.81
C LEU A 185 0.52 -6.73 -15.04
N MET A 186 0.25 -7.87 -15.69
CA MET A 186 0.44 -9.19 -15.07
C MET A 186 1.90 -9.43 -14.65
N GLN A 187 2.88 -9.00 -15.44
CA GLN A 187 4.29 -9.10 -15.06
C GLN A 187 4.60 -8.25 -13.82
N ALA A 188 4.13 -7.00 -13.77
CA ALA A 188 4.29 -6.13 -12.61
C ALA A 188 3.62 -6.71 -11.35
N VAL A 189 2.42 -7.28 -11.50
CA VAL A 189 1.69 -8.00 -10.45
C VAL A 189 2.49 -9.18 -9.90
N ASN A 190 3.07 -10.01 -10.77
CA ASN A 190 3.89 -11.15 -10.35
C ASN A 190 5.15 -10.72 -9.59
N VAL A 191 5.78 -9.62 -9.99
CA VAL A 191 6.93 -9.04 -9.27
C VAL A 191 6.49 -8.51 -7.90
N ALA A 192 5.37 -7.80 -7.83
CA ALA A 192 4.81 -7.28 -6.59
C ALA A 192 4.48 -8.40 -5.59
N GLU A 193 3.87 -9.49 -6.07
CA GLU A 193 3.57 -10.66 -5.23
C GLU A 193 4.85 -11.34 -4.72
N ALA A 194 5.87 -11.49 -5.57
CA ALA A 194 7.17 -12.02 -5.13
C ALA A 194 7.80 -11.15 -4.03
N GLU A 195 7.65 -9.83 -4.13
CA GLU A 195 8.09 -8.88 -3.12
C GLU A 195 7.29 -9.00 -1.82
N LEU A 196 5.96 -9.15 -1.88
CA LEU A 196 5.13 -9.42 -0.70
C LEU A 196 5.54 -10.73 0.01
N ILE A 197 5.85 -11.78 -0.75
CA ILE A 197 6.38 -13.06 -0.21
C ILE A 197 7.76 -12.85 0.44
N ARG A 198 8.63 -12.03 -0.15
CA ARG A 198 9.93 -11.69 0.45
C ARG A 198 9.71 -10.90 1.75
N PHE A 199 8.80 -9.93 1.73
CA PHE A 199 8.49 -9.07 2.86
C PHE A 199 7.89 -9.87 4.03
N SER A 200 6.95 -10.80 3.78
CA SER A 200 6.37 -11.67 4.81
C SER A 200 7.42 -12.53 5.50
N LYS A 201 8.41 -13.06 4.77
CA LYS A 201 9.53 -13.82 5.36
C LYS A 201 10.33 -13.01 6.37
N GLN A 202 10.39 -11.68 6.24
CA GLN A 202 11.03 -10.82 7.25
C GLN A 202 10.21 -10.71 8.53
N ILE A 203 8.89 -10.91 8.47
CA ILE A 203 7.98 -10.81 9.61
C ILE A 203 8.05 -12.05 10.50
N VAL A 204 8.24 -13.23 9.92
CA VAL A 204 8.31 -14.51 10.66
C VAL A 204 9.26 -14.48 11.86
N PRO A 205 10.56 -14.12 11.73
CA PRO A 205 11.47 -14.10 12.88
C PRO A 205 11.07 -13.05 13.94
N ILE A 206 10.36 -11.98 13.55
CA ILE A 206 9.87 -10.95 14.48
C ILE A 206 8.74 -11.53 15.34
N LEU A 207 7.77 -12.21 14.73
CA LEU A 207 6.66 -12.84 15.45
C LEU A 207 7.17 -13.92 16.42
N LEU A 208 8.15 -14.73 16.00
CA LEU A 208 8.78 -15.74 16.86
C LEU A 208 9.53 -15.09 18.04
N ALA A 209 10.24 -13.99 17.81
CA ALA A 209 10.94 -13.26 18.86
C ALA A 209 9.99 -12.58 19.87
N TRP A 210 8.72 -12.42 19.52
CA TRP A 210 7.68 -11.89 20.40
C TRP A 210 6.78 -12.97 21.00
N ASP A 211 7.23 -14.23 20.98
CA ASP A 211 6.50 -15.38 21.53
C ASP A 211 5.06 -15.51 20.98
N TYR A 212 4.84 -15.20 19.70
CA TYR A 212 3.55 -15.41 19.06
C TYR A 212 3.18 -16.90 19.10
N GLN A 213 1.98 -17.21 19.61
CA GLN A 213 1.54 -18.58 19.90
C GLN A 213 0.84 -19.28 18.71
N GLY A 214 0.69 -18.60 17.57
CA GLY A 214 0.08 -19.16 16.36
C GLY A 214 1.11 -19.61 15.32
N ASP A 215 0.64 -19.94 14.12
CA ASP A 215 1.52 -20.20 12.98
C ASP A 215 2.10 -18.87 12.46
N ALA A 216 3.36 -18.60 12.78
CA ALA A 216 4.04 -17.36 12.40
C ALA A 216 4.18 -17.21 10.87
N VAL A 217 4.26 -18.31 10.12
CA VAL A 217 4.35 -18.26 8.65
C VAL A 217 2.99 -17.86 8.08
N ASP A 218 1.91 -18.52 8.49
CA ASP A 218 0.55 -18.17 8.07
C ASP A 218 0.21 -16.73 8.46
N MET A 219 0.49 -16.33 9.71
CA MET A 219 0.24 -14.97 10.18
C MET A 219 1.06 -13.94 9.39
N SER A 220 2.32 -14.23 9.05
CA SER A 220 3.13 -13.33 8.21
C SER A 220 2.53 -13.14 6.82
N LEU A 221 1.93 -14.18 6.23
CA LEU A 221 1.24 -14.10 4.95
C LEU A 221 -0.06 -13.30 5.06
N ARG A 222 -0.83 -13.50 6.14
CA ARG A 222 -2.03 -12.70 6.43
C ARG A 222 -1.71 -11.21 6.59
N LEU A 223 -0.65 -10.86 7.32
CA LEU A 223 -0.21 -9.47 7.51
C LEU A 223 0.10 -8.75 6.19
N VAL A 224 0.53 -9.49 5.15
CA VAL A 224 0.82 -8.94 3.82
C VAL A 224 -0.27 -9.21 2.78
N GLY A 225 -1.44 -9.70 3.21
CA GLY A 225 -2.58 -9.90 2.32
C GLY A 225 -2.51 -11.13 1.41
N LEU A 226 -1.61 -12.09 1.72
CA LEU A 226 -1.44 -13.34 0.97
C LEU A 226 -1.96 -14.58 1.72
N GLY A 227 -2.44 -14.42 2.96
CA GLY A 227 -3.01 -15.51 3.74
C GLY A 227 -4.41 -15.90 3.24
N THR A 228 -4.77 -17.17 3.41
CA THR A 228 -6.16 -17.62 3.21
C THR A 228 -6.99 -17.24 4.43
N GLU A 229 -8.20 -16.69 4.22
CA GLU A 229 -9.17 -16.46 5.30
C GLU A 229 -9.58 -17.75 6.02
#